data_AF-A0A661K2Z6-F1
#
_entry.id   AF-A0A661K2Z6-F1
#
_cell.length_a   1.000
_cell.length_b   1.000
_cell.length_c   1.000
_cell.angle_alpha   90.00
_cell.angle_beta   90.00
_cell.angle_gamma   90.00
#
_symmetry.space_group_name_H-M   'P 1'
#
loop_
_entity.id
_entity.type
_entity.pdbx_description
1 polymer ?
#
loop_
_entity_poly.entity_id
_entity_poly.type
_entity_poly.pdbx_seq_one_letter_code
_entity_poly.pdbx_strand_id
1 'polypeptide(L)'
;RFLGVKGRVTHIEMRVEDIYEARRIAREVEEVLGPPFYARDWMEMNRNLFSALRMERRVMFILLSLVIGVAAFNIIGTLTMTVMEKRRDIAILRSMGASKGRITRIFLLEGLLIGSLGTLLGTAGGLLLAFNVEGIAHFIEGLFGFQFLPGDVYYITEVPSRVNPWDVVAIVIMGLLLSLLATLYPARKASRLDPVEVLRYE
;
A
#
# COMPACT_ATOMS: atom_id res chain seq x y z
N ARG A 1 2.60 33.93 -28.86
CA ARG A 1 2.65 34.22 -30.33
C ARG A 1 3.63 33.22 -30.97
N PHE A 2 3.21 31.97 -31.21
CA PHE A 2 4.15 30.85 -31.44
C PHE A 2 4.53 30.62 -32.93
N LEU A 3 3.79 31.20 -33.89
CA LEU A 3 4.04 30.97 -35.34
C LEU A 3 4.09 32.24 -36.21
N GLY A 4 4.12 33.44 -35.63
CA GLY A 4 4.36 34.68 -36.39
C GLY A 4 3.32 35.07 -37.47
N VAL A 5 2.25 34.29 -37.66
CA VAL A 5 1.24 34.54 -38.69
C VAL A 5 0.35 35.71 -38.26
N LYS A 6 0.44 36.84 -38.96
CA LYS A 6 -0.42 38.01 -38.71
C LYS A 6 -1.85 37.70 -39.15
N GLY A 7 -2.81 37.87 -38.25
CA GLY A 7 -4.26 37.83 -38.55
C GLY A 7 -4.93 36.45 -38.57
N ARG A 8 -4.28 35.37 -38.09
CA ARG A 8 -4.90 34.04 -37.97
C ARG A 8 -4.84 33.51 -36.54
N VAL A 9 -5.97 33.03 -36.02
CA VAL A 9 -6.03 32.33 -34.72
C VAL A 9 -5.49 30.91 -34.91
N THR A 10 -4.48 30.54 -34.14
CA THR A 10 -3.83 29.23 -34.25
C THR A 10 -4.36 28.24 -33.22
N HIS A 11 -4.73 28.72 -32.02
CA HIS A 11 -5.26 27.92 -30.93
C HIS A 11 -6.26 28.74 -30.13
N ILE A 12 -7.26 28.07 -29.58
CA ILE A 12 -8.23 28.61 -28.63
C ILE A 12 -8.06 27.83 -27.34
N GLU A 13 -7.84 28.52 -26.23
CA GLU A 13 -7.75 27.91 -24.90
C GLU A 13 -9.08 28.05 -24.20
N MET A 14 -9.61 26.94 -23.70
CA MET A 14 -10.84 26.91 -22.93
C MET A 14 -10.52 26.48 -21.51
N ARG A 15 -10.93 27.29 -20.54
CA ARG A 15 -10.85 26.94 -19.12
C ARG A 15 -12.10 26.15 -18.75
N VAL A 16 -11.90 24.97 -18.19
CA VAL A 16 -12.96 24.12 -17.64
C VAL A 16 -12.98 24.25 -16.12
N GLU A 17 -14.16 24.11 -15.50
CA GLU A 17 -14.30 24.17 -14.05
C GLU A 17 -13.72 22.92 -13.37
N ASP A 18 -14.00 21.73 -13.93
CA ASP A 18 -13.43 20.46 -13.46
C ASP A 18 -12.36 19.95 -14.43
N ILE A 19 -11.12 19.81 -13.91
CA ILE A 19 -9.97 19.28 -14.65
C ILE A 19 -10.15 17.81 -15.07
N TYR A 20 -10.97 17.03 -14.36
CA TYR A 20 -11.23 15.63 -14.68
C TYR A 20 -12.22 15.48 -15.85
N GLU A 21 -13.08 16.48 -16.05
CA GLU A 21 -14.00 16.52 -17.19
C GLU A 21 -13.35 17.04 -18.48
N ALA A 22 -12.15 17.63 -18.39
CA ALA A 22 -11.46 18.22 -19.52
C ALA A 22 -11.37 17.29 -20.74
N ARG A 23 -11.19 15.98 -20.53
CA ARG A 23 -11.17 14.99 -21.62
C ARG A 23 -12.55 14.74 -22.24
N ARG A 24 -13.61 14.74 -21.43
CA ARG A 24 -14.99 14.59 -21.94
C ARG A 24 -15.34 15.80 -22.79
N ILE A 25 -15.10 16.99 -22.25
CA ILE A 25 -15.38 18.27 -22.92
C ILE A 25 -14.53 18.43 -24.20
N ALA A 26 -13.25 18.06 -24.16
CA ALA A 26 -12.40 18.09 -25.36
C ALA A 26 -12.97 17.22 -26.49
N ARG A 27 -13.45 16.01 -26.17
CA ARG A 27 -14.08 15.12 -27.16
C ARG A 27 -15.39 15.69 -27.70
N GLU A 28 -16.24 16.25 -26.84
CA GLU A 28 -17.49 16.89 -27.28
C GLU A 28 -17.23 18.09 -28.20
N VAL A 29 -16.22 18.92 -27.89
CA VAL A 29 -15.81 20.04 -28.74
C VAL A 29 -15.25 19.56 -30.08
N GLU A 30 -14.45 18.50 -30.08
CA GLU A 30 -13.90 17.90 -31.29
C GLU A 30 -15.00 17.31 -32.19
N GLU A 31 -16.01 16.65 -31.59
CA GLU A 31 -17.19 16.13 -32.30
C GLU A 31 -18.03 17.24 -32.93
N VAL A 32 -18.22 18.36 -32.24
CA VAL A 32 -19.01 19.50 -32.74
C VAL A 32 -18.29 20.26 -33.85
N LEU A 33 -16.97 20.48 -33.72
CA LEU A 33 -16.20 21.26 -34.68
C LEU A 33 -15.81 20.46 -35.93
N GLY A 34 -15.56 19.15 -35.77
CA GLY A 34 -15.15 18.27 -36.85
C GLY A 34 -13.80 18.62 -37.50
N PRO A 35 -13.33 17.82 -38.47
CA PRO A 35 -12.08 18.10 -39.19
C PRO A 35 -12.16 19.45 -39.93
N PRO A 36 -11.11 20.30 -39.91
CA PRO A 36 -9.72 20.03 -39.53
C PRO A 36 -9.34 20.41 -38.08
N PHE A 37 -10.32 20.63 -37.20
CA PHE A 37 -10.08 21.05 -35.82
C PHE A 37 -9.84 19.84 -34.92
N TYR A 38 -8.90 19.98 -33.98
CA TYR A 38 -8.57 18.95 -33.00
C TYR A 38 -8.57 19.59 -31.61
N ALA A 39 -9.20 18.94 -30.64
CA ALA A 39 -9.12 19.34 -29.24
C ALA A 39 -8.03 18.52 -28.54
N ARG A 40 -7.27 19.16 -27.63
CA ARG A 40 -6.31 18.46 -26.78
C ARG A 40 -6.59 18.81 -25.34
N ASP A 41 -6.72 17.79 -24.49
CA ASP A 41 -6.89 17.99 -23.06
C ASP A 41 -5.54 18.23 -22.36
N TRP A 42 -5.56 18.84 -21.18
CA TRP A 42 -4.34 19.17 -20.44
C TRP A 42 -3.52 17.94 -20.02
N MET A 43 -4.15 16.76 -19.84
CA MET A 43 -3.45 15.51 -19.55
C MET A 43 -2.74 14.97 -20.79
N GLU A 44 -3.30 15.15 -21.99
CA GLU A 44 -2.62 14.81 -23.25
C GLU A 44 -1.43 15.73 -23.52
N MET A 45 -1.60 17.03 -23.30
CA MET A 45 -0.50 18.00 -23.40
C MET A 45 0.64 17.68 -22.42
N ASN A 46 0.32 17.11 -21.26
CA ASN A 46 1.27 16.76 -20.20
C ASN A 46 1.49 15.25 -20.05
N ARG A 47 1.35 14.43 -21.12
CA ARG A 47 1.39 12.96 -21.02
C ARG A 47 2.64 12.43 -20.30
N ASN A 48 3.80 13.08 -20.51
CA ASN A 48 5.08 12.65 -19.94
C ASN A 48 5.06 12.79 -18.42
N LEU A 49 4.55 13.92 -17.90
CA LEU A 49 4.38 14.14 -16.46
C LEU A 49 3.45 13.09 -15.85
N PHE A 50 2.29 12.87 -16.47
CA PHE A 50 1.33 11.86 -16.00
C PHE A 50 1.85 10.42 -16.09
N SER A 51 2.67 10.12 -17.09
CA SER A 51 3.36 8.83 -17.18
C SER A 51 4.39 8.68 -16.07
N ALA A 52 5.16 9.72 -15.78
CA ALA A 52 6.14 9.74 -14.69
C ALA A 52 5.47 9.55 -13.33
N LEU A 53 4.39 10.30 -13.02
CA LEU A 53 3.62 10.15 -11.77
C LEU A 53 3.03 8.74 -11.61
N ARG A 54 2.55 8.12 -12.71
CA ARG A 54 2.06 6.73 -12.66
C ARG A 54 3.18 5.73 -12.45
N MET A 55 4.35 5.94 -13.06
CA MET A 55 5.52 5.10 -12.85
C MET A 55 6.00 5.18 -11.40
N GLU A 56 6.06 6.39 -10.84
CA GLU A 56 6.41 6.62 -9.44
C GLU A 56 5.48 5.87 -8.47
N ARG A 57 4.16 5.98 -8.66
CA ARG A 57 3.18 5.21 -7.86
C ARG A 57 3.41 3.70 -7.94
N ARG A 58 3.74 3.16 -9.12
CA ARG A 58 4.06 1.73 -9.27
C ARG A 58 5.33 1.34 -8.53
N VAL A 59 6.37 2.16 -8.58
CA VAL A 59 7.63 1.92 -7.86
C VAL A 59 7.36 1.92 -6.35
N MET A 60 6.61 2.89 -5.83
CA MET A 60 6.20 2.93 -4.42
C MET A 60 5.44 1.68 -3.99
N PHE A 61 4.50 1.21 -4.81
CA PHE A 61 3.77 -0.03 -4.55
C PHE A 61 4.70 -1.25 -4.46
N ILE A 62 5.69 -1.37 -5.36
CA ILE A 62 6.68 -2.45 -5.32
C ILE A 62 7.51 -2.37 -4.03
N LEU A 63 8.01 -1.18 -3.67
CA LEU A 63 8.78 -1.00 -2.44
C LEU A 63 7.98 -1.38 -1.19
N LEU A 64 6.74 -0.91 -1.09
CA LEU A 64 5.85 -1.27 0.03
C LEU A 64 5.59 -2.79 0.07
N SER A 65 5.38 -3.42 -1.08
CA SER A 65 5.19 -4.87 -1.14
C SER A 65 6.41 -5.66 -0.65
N LEU A 66 7.63 -5.17 -0.91
CA LEU A 66 8.87 -5.77 -0.41
C LEU A 66 8.96 -5.66 1.12
N VAL A 67 8.65 -4.50 1.68
CA VAL A 67 8.62 -4.28 3.14
C VAL A 67 7.63 -5.23 3.80
N ILE A 68 6.42 -5.37 3.23
CA ILE A 68 5.42 -6.33 3.71
C ILE A 68 5.94 -7.77 3.58
N GLY A 69 6.65 -8.09 2.49
CA GLY A 69 7.30 -9.39 2.31
C GLY A 69 8.30 -9.70 3.42
N VAL A 70 9.17 -8.75 3.78
CA VAL A 70 10.12 -8.89 4.90
C VAL A 70 9.37 -9.13 6.22
N ALA A 71 8.28 -8.39 6.47
CA ALA A 71 7.44 -8.60 7.65
C ALA A 71 6.79 -10.00 7.66
N ALA A 72 6.35 -10.50 6.50
CA ALA A 72 5.79 -11.83 6.36
C ALA A 72 6.84 -12.92 6.69
N PHE A 73 8.10 -12.76 6.28
CA PHE A 73 9.18 -13.66 6.69
C PHE A 73 9.41 -13.67 8.20
N ASN A 74 9.26 -12.51 8.85
CA ASN A 74 9.35 -12.43 10.31
C ASN A 74 8.24 -13.27 10.98
N ILE A 75 7.00 -13.18 10.48
CA ILE A 75 5.87 -14.02 10.94
C ILE A 75 6.19 -15.51 10.79
N ILE A 76 6.76 -15.93 9.64
CA ILE A 76 7.17 -17.33 9.43
C ILE A 76 8.19 -17.76 10.49
N GLY A 77 9.20 -16.92 10.74
CA GLY A 77 10.24 -17.17 11.74
C GLY A 77 9.66 -17.35 13.14
N THR A 78 8.84 -16.40 13.57
CA THR A 78 8.19 -16.41 14.89
C THR A 78 7.29 -17.62 15.06
N LEU A 79 6.35 -17.87 14.13
CA LEU A 79 5.46 -19.04 14.23
C LEU A 79 6.23 -20.36 14.19
N THR A 80 7.28 -20.45 13.37
CA THR A 80 8.11 -21.65 13.33
C THR A 80 8.80 -21.86 14.68
N MET A 81 9.35 -20.80 15.28
CA MET A 81 9.96 -20.85 16.61
C MET A 81 8.95 -21.26 17.68
N THR A 82 7.75 -20.67 17.69
CA THR A 82 6.68 -21.04 18.61
C THR A 82 6.28 -22.52 18.48
N VAL A 83 6.19 -23.05 17.25
CA VAL A 83 5.94 -24.48 17.01
C VAL A 83 7.06 -25.35 17.60
N MET A 84 8.32 -24.91 17.48
CA MET A 84 9.47 -25.64 18.03
C MET A 84 9.45 -25.67 19.56
N GLU A 85 9.17 -24.53 20.20
CA GLU A 85 9.09 -24.40 21.65
C GLU A 85 7.90 -25.20 22.24
N LYS A 86 6.77 -25.23 21.53
CA LYS A 86 5.55 -25.94 21.95
C LYS A 86 5.44 -27.38 21.45
N ARG A 87 6.53 -27.99 20.99
CA ARG A 87 6.53 -29.37 20.45
C ARG A 87 5.92 -30.38 21.43
N ARG A 88 6.28 -30.29 22.71
CA ARG A 88 5.78 -31.19 23.77
C ARG A 88 4.28 -31.04 23.98
N ASP A 89 3.79 -29.80 24.08
CA ASP A 89 2.36 -29.51 24.22
C ASP A 89 1.56 -30.09 23.04
N ILE A 90 2.09 -29.93 21.82
CA ILE A 90 1.49 -30.51 20.60
C ILE A 90 1.46 -32.03 20.67
N ALA A 91 2.55 -32.66 21.12
CA ALA A 91 2.64 -34.12 21.27
C ALA A 91 1.62 -34.65 22.29
N ILE A 92 1.43 -33.96 23.42
CA ILE A 92 0.42 -34.29 24.44
C ILE A 92 -0.98 -34.14 23.87
N LEU A 93 -1.28 -33.05 23.16
CA LEU A 93 -2.59 -32.86 22.51
C LEU A 93 -2.87 -33.97 21.49
N ARG A 94 -1.85 -34.35 20.71
CA ARG A 94 -1.95 -35.41 19.69
C ARG A 94 -2.12 -36.80 20.32
N SER A 95 -1.48 -37.08 21.46
CA SER A 95 -1.67 -38.35 22.19
C SER A 95 -3.04 -38.44 22.86
N MET A 96 -3.62 -37.30 23.27
CA MET A 96 -5.01 -37.21 23.73
C MET A 96 -6.06 -37.27 22.59
N GLY A 97 -5.63 -37.48 21.33
CA GLY A 97 -6.54 -37.67 20.19
C GLY A 97 -6.80 -36.42 19.35
N ALA A 98 -6.05 -35.33 19.52
CA ALA A 98 -6.17 -34.18 18.61
C ALA A 98 -5.78 -34.56 17.17
N SER A 99 -6.67 -34.28 16.22
CA SER A 99 -6.40 -34.48 14.80
C SER A 99 -5.40 -33.45 14.26
N LYS A 100 -4.66 -33.83 13.20
CA LYS A 100 -3.72 -32.94 12.51
C LYS A 100 -4.38 -31.61 12.11
N GLY A 101 -5.62 -31.66 11.64
CA GLY A 101 -6.40 -30.47 11.25
C GLY A 101 -6.73 -29.54 12.41
N ARG A 102 -6.97 -30.06 13.62
CA ARG A 102 -7.16 -29.22 14.82
C ARG A 102 -5.88 -28.45 15.16
N ILE A 103 -4.72 -29.11 15.12
CA ILE A 103 -3.43 -28.46 15.33
C ILE A 103 -3.16 -27.39 14.26
N THR A 104 -3.39 -27.70 12.98
CA THR A 104 -3.24 -26.71 11.90
C THR A 104 -4.13 -25.48 12.11
N ARG A 105 -5.39 -25.66 12.55
CA ARG A 105 -6.30 -24.54 12.81
C ARG A 105 -5.83 -23.62 13.93
N ILE A 106 -5.22 -24.16 15.00
CA ILE A 106 -4.68 -23.35 16.10
C ILE A 106 -3.62 -22.37 15.56
N PHE A 107 -2.63 -22.90 14.84
CA PHE A 107 -1.55 -22.07 14.28
C PHE A 107 -2.03 -21.14 13.15
N LEU A 108 -3.04 -21.55 12.37
CA LEU A 108 -3.68 -20.65 11.39
C LEU A 108 -4.38 -19.47 12.08
N LEU A 109 -5.10 -19.73 13.17
CA LEU A 109 -5.76 -18.68 13.96
C LEU A 109 -4.75 -17.77 14.63
N GLU A 110 -3.65 -18.31 15.15
CA GLU A 110 -2.57 -17.53 15.75
C GLU A 110 -1.94 -16.57 14.73
N GLY A 111 -1.57 -17.07 13.55
CA GLY A 111 -1.05 -16.22 12.48
C GLY A 111 -2.07 -15.22 11.95
N LEU A 112 -3.35 -15.59 11.86
CA LEU A 112 -4.43 -14.68 11.49
C LEU A 112 -4.63 -13.57 12.52
N LEU A 113 -4.55 -13.87 13.82
CA LEU A 113 -4.64 -12.88 14.89
C LEU A 113 -3.47 -11.91 14.85
N ILE A 114 -2.23 -12.42 14.73
CA ILE A 114 -1.04 -11.58 14.61
C ILE A 114 -1.12 -10.69 13.36
N GLY A 115 -1.47 -11.28 12.20
CA GLY A 115 -1.59 -10.56 10.95
C GLY A 115 -2.69 -9.51 10.96
N SER A 116 -3.88 -9.84 11.49
CA SER A 116 -5.01 -8.91 11.55
C SER A 116 -4.80 -7.78 12.54
N LEU A 117 -4.29 -8.06 13.74
CA LEU A 117 -3.96 -7.01 14.73
C LEU A 117 -2.83 -6.11 14.23
N GLY A 118 -1.77 -6.68 13.65
CA GLY A 118 -0.70 -5.90 13.03
C GLY A 118 -1.20 -5.01 11.90
N THR A 119 -2.06 -5.53 11.03
CA THR A 119 -2.65 -4.75 9.93
C THR A 119 -3.58 -3.65 10.44
N LEU A 120 -4.40 -3.93 11.47
CA LEU A 120 -5.30 -2.98 12.09
C LEU A 120 -4.52 -1.83 12.73
N LEU A 121 -3.55 -2.14 13.59
CA LEU A 121 -2.73 -1.15 14.28
C LEU A 121 -1.85 -0.37 13.30
N GLY A 122 -1.27 -1.05 12.31
CA GLY A 122 -0.47 -0.41 11.26
C GLY A 122 -1.30 0.54 10.40
N THR A 123 -2.53 0.16 10.04
CA THR A 123 -3.43 1.02 9.26
C THR A 123 -3.94 2.19 10.07
N ALA A 124 -4.36 1.96 11.31
CA ALA A 124 -4.79 3.02 12.22
C ALA A 124 -3.67 4.02 12.49
N GLY A 125 -2.46 3.53 12.82
CA GLY A 125 -1.28 4.36 13.01
C GLY A 125 -0.89 5.10 11.73
N GLY A 126 -0.87 4.43 10.58
CA GLY A 126 -0.57 5.04 9.29
C GLY A 126 -1.56 6.15 8.90
N LEU A 127 -2.86 5.95 9.12
CA LEU A 127 -3.88 6.97 8.89
C LEU A 127 -3.74 8.15 9.87
N LEU A 128 -3.50 7.88 11.15
CA LEU A 128 -3.25 8.93 12.13
C LEU A 128 -2.05 9.79 11.74
N LEU A 129 -0.94 9.17 11.32
CA LEU A 129 0.24 9.88 10.83
C LEU A 129 -0.07 10.68 9.56
N ALA A 130 -0.81 10.09 8.61
CA ALA A 130 -1.19 10.76 7.37
C ALA A 130 -2.06 12.00 7.60
N PHE A 131 -2.99 11.96 8.57
CA PHE A 131 -3.83 13.12 8.90
C PHE A 131 -3.11 14.17 9.75
N ASN A 132 -2.05 13.81 10.46
CA ASN A 132 -1.29 14.73 11.33
C ASN A 132 0.08 15.09 10.75
N VAL A 133 0.27 14.96 9.43
CA VAL A 133 1.58 15.12 8.79
C VAL A 133 2.16 16.52 9.02
N GLU A 134 1.33 17.55 9.01
CA GLU A 134 1.73 18.95 9.25
C GLU A 134 2.17 19.16 10.71
N GLY A 135 1.40 18.63 11.67
CA GLY A 135 1.76 18.72 13.09
C GLY A 135 3.06 17.99 13.41
N ILE A 136 3.30 16.84 12.78
CA ILE A 136 4.55 16.08 12.93
C ILE A 136 5.71 16.84 12.28
N ALA A 137 5.52 17.41 11.10
CA ALA A 137 6.54 18.19 10.41
C ALA A 137 7.00 19.38 11.29
N HIS A 138 6.06 20.19 11.79
CA HIS A 138 6.37 21.32 12.66
C HIS A 138 7.02 20.91 14.00
N PHE A 139 6.60 19.77 14.57
CA PHE A 139 7.24 19.24 15.78
C PHE A 139 8.72 18.87 15.53
N ILE A 140 9.02 18.23 14.40
CA ILE A 140 10.39 17.88 14.01
C ILE A 140 11.20 19.15 13.71
N GLU A 141 10.63 20.13 13.01
CA GLU A 141 11.27 21.43 12.74
C GLU A 141 11.67 22.14 14.04
N GLY A 142 10.78 22.15 15.05
CA GLY A 142 11.06 22.74 16.36
C GLY A 142 12.13 22.00 17.17
N LEU A 143 12.30 20.69 16.95
CA LEU A 143 13.29 19.85 17.63
C LEU A 143 14.68 19.94 16.99
N PHE A 144 14.74 19.98 15.66
CA PHE A 144 16.00 19.93 14.91
C PHE A 144 16.47 21.29 14.39
N GLY A 145 15.67 22.35 14.54
CA GLY A 145 16.03 23.71 14.17
C GLY A 145 16.23 23.91 12.67
N PHE A 146 15.72 23.01 11.83
CA PHE A 146 15.81 23.06 10.38
C PHE A 146 14.40 23.19 9.81
N GLN A 147 14.19 24.13 8.86
CA GLN A 147 12.91 24.29 8.16
C GLN A 147 12.87 23.33 6.97
N PHE A 148 11.92 22.39 6.95
CA PHE A 148 11.75 21.46 5.83
C PHE A 148 11.22 22.17 4.58
N LEU A 149 10.39 23.20 4.79
CA LEU A 149 9.83 24.06 3.76
C LEU A 149 10.00 25.53 4.18
N PRO A 150 11.08 26.22 3.75
CA PRO A 150 11.17 27.67 3.90
C PRO A 150 10.02 28.29 3.09
N GLY A 151 9.03 28.86 3.79
CA GLY A 151 7.82 29.47 3.19
C GLY A 151 8.12 30.66 2.27
N ASP A 152 9.38 31.10 2.24
CA ASP A 152 9.97 32.12 1.38
C ASP A 152 10.43 31.59 0.01
N VAL A 153 10.63 30.27 -0.17
CA VAL A 153 11.12 29.67 -1.42
C VAL A 153 10.10 28.71 -2.07
N TYR A 154 9.25 28.05 -1.28
CA TYR A 154 8.22 27.14 -1.78
C TYR A 154 6.82 27.71 -1.56
N TYR A 155 6.11 28.06 -2.64
CA TYR A 155 4.69 28.44 -2.69
C TYR A 155 3.72 27.26 -2.36
N ILE A 156 4.20 26.25 -1.63
CA ILE A 156 3.43 25.08 -1.21
C ILE A 156 3.46 25.07 0.32
N THR A 157 2.52 25.78 0.93
CA THR A 157 2.40 25.95 2.39
C THR A 157 1.87 24.67 3.08
N GLU A 158 1.30 23.75 2.30
CA GLU A 158 0.70 22.51 2.78
C GLU A 158 1.14 21.40 1.84
N VAL A 159 1.61 20.28 2.39
CA VAL A 159 1.69 19.03 1.62
C VAL A 159 0.32 18.37 1.77
N PRO A 160 -0.63 18.58 0.84
CA PRO A 160 -1.97 18.04 1.01
C PRO A 160 -1.89 16.52 1.05
N SER A 161 -2.01 15.96 2.26
CA SER A 161 -2.01 14.53 2.50
C SER A 161 -3.34 13.95 2.03
N ARG A 162 -3.44 13.72 0.72
CA ARG A 162 -4.62 13.09 0.11
C ARG A 162 -4.45 11.58 0.18
N VAL A 163 -4.97 11.00 1.25
CA VAL A 163 -5.06 9.53 1.40
C VAL A 163 -6.07 9.00 0.38
N ASN A 164 -5.61 8.16 -0.53
CA ASN A 164 -6.48 7.44 -1.46
C ASN A 164 -6.99 6.15 -0.79
N PRO A 165 -8.31 6.00 -0.55
CA PRO A 165 -8.86 4.82 0.11
C PRO A 165 -8.54 3.51 -0.62
N TRP A 166 -8.44 3.55 -1.95
CA TRP A 166 -8.13 2.36 -2.76
C TRP A 166 -6.72 1.83 -2.51
N ASP A 167 -5.75 2.74 -2.33
CA ASP A 167 -4.36 2.35 -2.06
C ASP A 167 -4.27 1.70 -0.67
N VAL A 168 -4.99 2.25 0.33
CA VAL A 168 -5.07 1.68 1.69
C VAL A 168 -5.70 0.29 1.67
N VAL A 169 -6.85 0.13 1.00
CA VAL A 169 -7.55 -1.16 0.89
C VAL A 169 -6.67 -2.20 0.18
N ALA A 170 -5.99 -1.83 -0.89
CA ALA A 170 -5.09 -2.73 -1.61
C ALA A 170 -3.93 -3.22 -0.73
N ILE A 171 -3.32 -2.32 0.06
CA ILE A 171 -2.23 -2.66 1.00
C ILE A 171 -2.74 -3.57 2.13
N VAL A 172 -3.90 -3.26 2.71
CA VAL A 172 -4.52 -4.07 3.77
C VAL A 172 -4.80 -5.49 3.28
N ILE A 173 -5.44 -5.63 2.12
CA ILE A 173 -5.73 -6.95 1.54
C ILE A 173 -4.44 -7.71 1.24
N MET A 174 -3.44 -7.05 0.66
CA MET A 174 -2.14 -7.67 0.38
C MET A 174 -1.45 -8.15 1.66
N GLY A 175 -1.41 -7.33 2.72
CA GLY A 175 -0.80 -7.69 4.00
C GLY A 175 -1.49 -8.87 4.67
N LEU A 176 -2.82 -8.90 4.66
CA LEU A 176 -3.60 -10.02 5.18
C LEU A 176 -3.37 -11.31 4.37
N LEU A 177 -3.31 -11.21 3.04
CA LEU A 177 -3.01 -12.37 2.18
C LEU A 177 -1.59 -12.91 2.43
N LEU A 178 -0.59 -12.03 2.49
CA LEU A 178 0.80 -12.43 2.71
C LEU A 178 1.00 -13.04 4.11
N SER A 179 0.39 -12.46 5.15
CA SER A 179 0.44 -13.05 6.51
C SER A 179 -0.25 -14.41 6.59
N LEU A 180 -1.38 -14.61 5.90
CA LEU A 180 -2.04 -15.89 5.83
C LEU A 180 -1.18 -16.92 5.09
N LEU A 181 -0.60 -16.55 3.95
CA LEU A 181 0.29 -17.42 3.17
C LEU A 181 1.55 -17.81 3.97
N ALA A 182 2.15 -16.87 4.69
CA ALA A 182 3.26 -17.11 5.60
C ALA A 182 2.92 -18.15 6.68
N THR A 183 1.70 -18.08 7.23
CA THR A 183 1.25 -18.96 8.32
C THR A 183 0.99 -20.41 7.87
N LEU A 184 0.73 -20.64 6.58
CA LEU A 184 0.44 -21.99 6.07
C LEU A 184 1.60 -22.98 6.24
N TYR A 185 2.84 -22.52 6.09
CA TYR A 185 4.01 -23.40 6.20
C TYR A 185 4.24 -23.90 7.65
N PRO A 186 4.34 -23.01 8.67
CA PRO A 186 4.46 -23.43 10.06
C PRO A 186 3.28 -24.28 10.55
N ALA A 187 2.05 -23.92 10.17
CA ALA A 187 0.85 -24.65 10.59
C ALA A 187 0.82 -26.10 10.05
N ARG A 188 1.29 -26.31 8.82
CA ARG A 188 1.47 -27.66 8.27
C ARG A 188 2.59 -28.41 8.98
N LYS A 189 3.72 -27.76 9.24
CA LYS A 189 4.87 -28.36 9.96
C LYS A 189 4.46 -28.83 11.35
N ALA A 190 3.73 -28.02 12.12
CA ALA A 190 3.23 -28.36 13.44
C ALA A 190 2.33 -29.60 13.45
N SER A 191 1.41 -29.69 12.49
CA SER A 191 0.45 -30.81 12.41
C SER A 191 1.07 -32.16 12.07
N ARG A 192 2.29 -32.16 11.52
CA ARG A 192 3.02 -33.36 11.10
C ARG A 192 4.01 -33.87 12.15
N LEU A 193 4.10 -33.23 13.32
CA LEU A 193 4.91 -33.72 14.43
C LEU A 193 4.40 -35.09 14.90
N ASP A 194 5.34 -36.04 15.04
CA ASP A 194 5.07 -37.36 15.60
C ASP A 194 5.18 -37.31 17.12
N PRO A 195 4.10 -37.61 17.86
CA PRO A 195 4.12 -37.59 19.32
C PRO A 195 5.14 -38.57 19.92
N VAL A 196 5.36 -39.72 19.27
CA VAL A 196 6.26 -40.76 19.77
C VAL A 196 7.70 -40.31 19.68
N GLU A 197 8.07 -39.64 18.60
CA GLU A 197 9.42 -39.11 18.41
C GLU A 197 9.70 -37.98 19.39
N VAL A 198 8.76 -37.05 19.57
CA VAL A 198 8.92 -35.91 20.48
C VAL A 198 9.06 -36.36 21.94
N LEU A 199 8.29 -37.35 22.39
CA LEU A 199 8.31 -37.84 23.77
C LEU A 199 9.46 -38.83 24.07
N ARG A 200 10.15 -39.35 23.06
CA ARG A 200 11.26 -40.30 23.23
C ARG A 200 12.63 -39.64 23.34
N TYR A 201 12.77 -38.43 22.80
CA TYR A 201 14.04 -37.67 22.77
C TYR A 201 14.11 -36.58 23.85
N GLU A 202 13.18 -36.58 24.80
CA GLU A 202 13.26 -35.94 26.13
C GLU A 202 13.26 -37.01 27.22
#